data_AF-A0A957EVD9-F1
#
_entry.id   AF-A0A957EVD9-F1
#
_cell.length_a   1.000
_cell.length_b   1.000
_cell.length_c   1.000
_cell.angle_alpha   90.00
_cell.angle_beta   90.00
_cell.angle_gamma   90.00
#
_symmetry.space_group_name_H-M   'P 1'
#
loop_
_entity.id
_entity.type
_entity.pdbx_description
1 polymer ?
#
loop_
_entity_poly.entity_id
_entity_poly.type
_entity_poly.pdbx_seq_one_letter_code
_entity_poly.pdbx_strand_id
1 'polypeptide(L)'
;MNKPKIRKWSIVGLMTLLVVLVACQPTTVEVTRVVTETQEVEVPVEVEVPVEVEVTRVVTETQTETVEVMVEEAMLGSEERPIKVVFVPSVEVDAIISGGEVLAQALEEATGMKYEVSVPTSYAATIEEMCASPDDTIGFIPAQGYVLANNRCGVTVGAAAVRFGLSWYAAQYVVPMDSDAQS
;
A
#
# COMPACT_ATOMS: atom_id res chain seq x y z
N MET A 1 -30.96 25.95 46.82
CA MET A 1 -31.22 25.34 45.49
C MET A 1 -30.02 25.66 44.60
N ASN A 2 -29.05 24.73 44.51
CA ASN A 2 -27.75 24.96 43.87
C ASN A 2 -27.59 23.92 42.74
N LYS A 3 -27.55 24.35 41.47
CA LYS A 3 -27.37 23.43 40.33
C LYS A 3 -25.89 23.00 40.24
N PRO A 4 -25.56 21.71 40.08
CA PRO A 4 -24.18 21.27 39.91
C PRO A 4 -23.69 21.60 38.49
N LYS A 5 -22.55 22.30 38.40
CA LYS A 5 -21.86 22.60 37.14
C LYS A 5 -21.16 21.32 36.64
N ILE A 6 -21.74 20.69 35.62
CA ILE A 6 -21.14 19.53 34.93
C ILE A 6 -19.87 20.00 34.21
N ARG A 7 -18.74 19.39 34.55
CA ARG A 7 -17.38 19.77 34.13
C ARG A 7 -17.16 19.36 32.67
N LYS A 8 -17.07 20.35 31.76
CA LYS A 8 -16.88 20.19 30.30
C LYS A 8 -15.70 19.29 29.88
N TRP A 9 -14.76 19.03 30.79
CA TRP A 9 -13.63 18.11 30.57
C TRP A 9 -13.99 16.63 30.48
N SER A 10 -15.13 16.21 31.04
CA SER A 10 -15.53 14.80 31.00
C SER A 10 -16.10 14.36 29.64
N ILE A 11 -16.52 15.31 28.78
CA ILE A 11 -17.10 15.00 27.46
C ILE A 11 -16.01 14.81 26.40
N VAL A 12 -14.90 15.55 26.50
CA VAL A 12 -13.78 15.45 25.54
C VAL A 12 -13.05 14.11 25.67
N GLY A 13 -12.84 13.63 26.89
CA GLY A 13 -12.18 12.34 27.13
C GLY A 13 -12.97 11.12 26.61
N LEU A 14 -14.31 11.20 26.62
CA LEU A 14 -15.17 10.12 26.13
C LEU A 14 -15.19 10.05 24.60
N MET A 15 -15.06 11.19 23.92
CA MET A 15 -15.04 11.27 22.45
C MET A 15 -13.71 10.75 21.85
N THR A 16 -12.58 10.97 22.54
CA THR A 16 -11.27 10.44 22.12
C THR A 16 -11.13 8.93 22.31
N LEU A 17 -11.85 8.33 23.26
CA LEU A 17 -11.81 6.87 23.49
C LEU A 17 -12.61 6.09 22.44
N LEU A 18 -13.63 6.71 21.82
CA LEU A 18 -14.50 6.10 20.82
C LEU A 18 -13.87 5.99 19.41
N VAL A 19 -12.89 6.85 19.08
CA VAL A 19 -12.23 6.85 17.76
C VAL A 19 -11.21 5.72 17.62
N VAL A 20 -10.64 5.22 18.73
CA VAL A 20 -9.60 4.16 18.71
C VAL A 20 -10.19 2.78 18.37
N LEU A 21 -11.49 2.56 18.55
CA LEU A 21 -12.14 1.27 18.33
C LEU A 21 -12.55 0.99 16.87
N VAL A 22 -12.42 1.95 15.94
CA VAL A 22 -12.94 1.86 14.57
C VAL A 22 -11.87 1.44 13.53
N ALA A 23 -10.61 1.26 13.93
CA ALA A 23 -9.48 1.08 13.00
C ALA A 23 -9.20 -0.37 12.53
N CYS A 24 -9.92 -1.38 13.02
CA CYS A 24 -9.80 -2.76 12.53
C CYS A 24 -11.10 -3.21 11.88
N GLN A 25 -11.23 -3.05 10.56
CA GLN A 25 -12.23 -3.79 9.78
C GLN A 25 -11.51 -4.71 8.77
N PRO A 26 -11.68 -6.04 8.86
CA PRO A 26 -11.10 -6.97 7.90
C PRO A 26 -11.84 -6.90 6.55
N THR A 27 -11.10 -7.08 5.46
CA THR A 27 -11.62 -7.07 4.09
C THR A 27 -12.19 -8.45 3.76
N THR A 28 -13.49 -8.54 3.48
CA THR A 28 -14.20 -9.80 3.16
C THR A 28 -14.24 -10.04 1.65
N VAL A 29 -13.84 -11.24 1.21
CA VAL A 29 -14.00 -11.71 -0.17
C VAL A 29 -15.01 -12.85 -0.20
N GLU A 30 -16.11 -12.70 -0.94
CA GLU A 30 -17.18 -13.69 -1.05
C GLU A 30 -16.88 -14.69 -2.18
N VAL A 31 -16.84 -15.98 -1.85
CA VAL A 31 -16.65 -17.06 -2.83
C VAL A 31 -17.91 -17.93 -2.88
N THR A 32 -18.67 -17.82 -3.98
CA THR A 32 -19.92 -18.58 -4.19
C THR A 32 -19.62 -19.99 -4.67
N ARG A 33 -20.00 -21.01 -3.91
CA ARG A 33 -20.07 -22.41 -4.37
C ARG A 33 -21.48 -22.96 -4.19
N VAL A 34 -22.07 -23.44 -5.28
CA VAL A 34 -23.42 -24.02 -5.31
C VAL A 34 -23.32 -25.51 -4.98
N VAL A 35 -24.05 -25.97 -3.96
CA VAL A 35 -24.22 -27.39 -3.64
C VAL A 35 -25.70 -27.73 -3.78
N THR A 36 -26.00 -28.71 -4.65
CA THR A 36 -27.35 -29.23 -4.88
C THR A 36 -27.47 -30.56 -4.15
N GLU A 37 -28.39 -30.66 -3.19
CA GLU A 37 -28.72 -31.93 -2.53
C GLU A 37 -30.16 -32.31 -2.84
N THR A 38 -30.32 -33.48 -3.46
CA THR A 38 -31.62 -34.10 -3.81
C THR A 38 -31.90 -35.17 -2.77
N GLN A 39 -33.02 -35.07 -2.06
CA GLN A 39 -33.46 -36.13 -1.16
C GLN A 39 -34.82 -36.68 -1.60
N GLU A 40 -34.82 -37.96 -1.97
CA GLU A 40 -36.03 -38.75 -2.28
C GLU A 40 -36.64 -39.29 -0.98
N VAL A 41 -37.97 -39.25 -0.87
CA VAL A 41 -38.73 -39.77 0.28
C VAL A 41 -39.50 -41.00 -0.16
N GLU A 42 -39.25 -42.14 0.49
CA GLU A 42 -40.07 -43.35 0.38
C GLU A 42 -41.24 -43.31 1.36
N VAL A 43 -42.43 -43.69 0.89
CA VAL A 43 -43.69 -43.79 1.64
C VAL A 43 -44.16 -45.23 1.63
N PRO A 44 -44.77 -45.72 2.72
CA PRO A 44 -45.90 -46.62 2.52
C PRO A 44 -47.15 -46.25 3.37
N VAL A 45 -48.27 -46.12 2.64
CA VAL A 45 -49.63 -46.65 2.95
C VAL A 45 -50.40 -45.91 4.08
N GLU A 46 -51.63 -45.38 3.95
CA GLU A 46 -52.74 -45.54 2.99
C GLU A 46 -53.78 -44.39 3.18
N VAL A 47 -54.53 -44.08 2.11
CA VAL A 47 -55.95 -43.62 2.10
C VAL A 47 -56.30 -42.09 2.15
N GLU A 48 -56.77 -41.65 0.96
CA GLU A 48 -57.60 -40.47 0.53
C GLU A 48 -56.97 -39.09 0.23
N VAL A 49 -57.34 -38.59 -0.95
CA VAL A 49 -56.87 -37.43 -1.74
C VAL A 49 -57.80 -36.23 -1.41
N PRO A 50 -57.37 -34.94 -1.33
CA PRO A 50 -56.60 -34.28 -2.38
C PRO A 50 -55.48 -33.30 -1.99
N VAL A 51 -54.58 -33.21 -2.96
CA VAL A 51 -53.33 -32.44 -3.05
C VAL A 51 -53.55 -30.94 -2.86
N GLU A 52 -52.95 -30.37 -1.81
CA GLU A 52 -52.57 -28.94 -1.79
C GLU A 52 -51.14 -28.81 -2.34
N VAL A 53 -50.99 -27.93 -3.33
CA VAL A 53 -49.71 -27.63 -3.98
C VAL A 53 -48.93 -26.70 -3.05
N GLU A 54 -48.03 -27.25 -2.24
CA GLU A 54 -47.14 -26.44 -1.41
C GLU A 54 -45.88 -26.02 -2.19
N VAL A 55 -45.77 -24.71 -2.35
CA VAL A 55 -44.70 -23.98 -3.03
C VAL A 55 -43.37 -24.22 -2.30
N THR A 56 -42.46 -24.98 -2.92
CA THR A 56 -41.10 -25.16 -2.40
C THR A 56 -40.32 -23.85 -2.54
N ARG A 57 -40.18 -23.10 -1.44
CA ARG A 57 -39.29 -21.94 -1.35
C ARG A 57 -37.87 -22.45 -1.07
N VAL A 58 -36.98 -22.32 -2.05
CA VAL A 58 -35.55 -22.59 -1.88
C VAL A 58 -34.99 -21.58 -0.88
N VAL A 59 -34.58 -22.05 0.30
CA VAL A 59 -33.86 -21.25 1.29
C VAL A 59 -32.38 -21.49 1.06
N THR A 60 -31.72 -20.53 0.40
CA THR A 60 -30.26 -20.52 0.24
C THR A 60 -29.65 -20.01 1.55
N GLU A 61 -29.20 -20.91 2.41
CA GLU A 61 -28.36 -20.53 3.55
C GLU A 61 -26.94 -20.27 3.07
N THR A 62 -26.52 -19.00 3.17
CA THR A 62 -25.15 -18.58 2.88
C THR A 62 -24.34 -18.80 4.16
N GLN A 63 -23.53 -19.85 4.20
CA GLN A 63 -22.53 -20.03 5.26
C GLN A 63 -21.27 -19.29 4.86
N THR A 64 -21.01 -18.19 5.56
CA THR A 64 -19.76 -17.43 5.45
C THR A 64 -18.71 -18.09 6.35
N GLU A 65 -17.81 -18.87 5.76
CA GLU A 65 -16.62 -19.37 6.46
C GLU A 65 -15.50 -18.35 6.33
N THR A 66 -15.12 -17.76 7.46
CA THR A 66 -14.01 -16.82 7.59
C THR A 66 -12.70 -17.61 7.75
N VAL A 67 -11.92 -17.74 6.68
CA VAL A 67 -10.55 -18.24 6.75
C VAL A 67 -9.59 -17.06 6.89
N GLU A 68 -8.96 -16.92 8.05
CA GLU A 68 -7.89 -15.95 8.27
C GLU A 68 -6.61 -16.44 7.59
N VAL A 69 -6.30 -15.89 6.41
CA VAL A 69 -5.02 -16.15 5.74
C VAL A 69 -4.01 -15.13 6.27
N MET A 70 -3.15 -15.57 7.21
CA MET A 70 -1.96 -14.79 7.56
C MET A 70 -0.90 -15.00 6.48
N VAL A 71 -0.66 -13.97 5.68
CA VAL A 71 0.46 -13.96 4.73
C VAL A 71 1.70 -13.53 5.51
N GLU A 72 2.61 -14.47 5.77
CA GLU A 72 3.93 -14.16 6.34
C GLU A 72 4.75 -13.46 5.25
N GLU A 73 5.10 -12.18 5.45
CA GLU A 73 5.95 -11.45 4.51
C GLU A 73 7.34 -12.09 4.49
N ALA A 74 7.88 -12.29 3.28
CA ALA A 74 9.25 -12.73 3.10
C ALA A 74 10.25 -11.78 3.79
N MET A 75 11.41 -12.32 4.18
CA MET A 75 12.46 -11.57 4.87
C MET A 75 12.99 -10.43 4.00
N LEU A 76 13.14 -9.23 4.57
CA LEU A 76 13.73 -8.07 3.89
C LEU A 76 15.12 -8.39 3.35
N GLY A 77 15.37 -8.07 2.08
CA GLY A 77 16.64 -8.32 1.41
C GLY A 77 16.85 -9.78 1.00
N SER A 78 15.80 -10.61 1.01
CA SER A 78 15.83 -11.96 0.41
C SER A 78 15.57 -11.92 -1.10
N GLU A 79 15.77 -13.04 -1.79
CA GLU A 79 15.43 -13.19 -3.22
C GLU A 79 13.92 -12.95 -3.48
N GLU A 80 13.07 -13.28 -2.50
CA GLU A 80 11.61 -13.13 -2.59
C GLU A 80 11.14 -11.71 -2.19
N ARG A 81 11.99 -10.95 -1.49
CA ARG A 81 11.73 -9.55 -1.09
C ARG A 81 13.03 -8.72 -1.12
N PRO A 82 13.54 -8.38 -2.32
CA PRO A 82 14.73 -7.55 -2.45
C PRO A 82 14.44 -6.11 -2.01
N ILE A 83 15.48 -5.39 -1.59
CA ILE A 83 15.39 -3.95 -1.37
C ILE A 83 15.36 -3.25 -2.73
N LYS A 84 14.28 -2.53 -3.00
CA LYS A 84 14.07 -1.81 -4.25
C LYS A 84 14.88 -0.52 -4.25
N VAL A 85 15.63 -0.29 -5.32
CA VAL A 85 16.39 0.93 -5.57
C VAL A 85 15.76 1.63 -6.77
N VAL A 86 14.98 2.67 -6.50
CA VAL A 86 14.23 3.38 -7.53
C VAL A 86 14.92 4.69 -7.92
N PHE A 87 15.12 4.88 -9.22
CA PHE A 87 15.58 6.14 -9.79
C PHE A 87 14.44 6.84 -10.51
N VAL A 88 14.39 8.16 -10.41
CA VAL A 88 13.43 8.95 -11.20
C VAL A 88 13.69 8.80 -12.70
N PRO A 89 12.67 8.94 -13.56
CA PRO A 89 12.83 8.79 -15.00
C PRO A 89 13.86 9.77 -15.59
N SER A 90 14.60 9.27 -16.57
CA SER A 90 15.65 9.99 -17.31
C SER A 90 15.57 9.67 -18.79
N VAL A 91 16.22 10.49 -19.61
CA VAL A 91 16.47 10.19 -21.02
C VAL A 91 17.53 9.10 -21.22
N GLU A 92 18.35 8.83 -20.19
CA GLU A 92 19.44 7.84 -20.21
C GLU A 92 19.13 6.64 -19.28
N VAL A 93 17.98 5.98 -19.48
CA VAL A 93 17.53 4.88 -18.59
C VAL A 93 18.56 3.74 -18.51
N ASP A 94 19.12 3.30 -19.63
CA ASP A 94 20.09 2.18 -19.66
C ASP A 94 21.36 2.49 -18.86
N ALA A 95 21.82 3.75 -18.89
CA ALA A 95 22.97 4.19 -18.11
C ALA A 95 22.65 4.20 -16.60
N ILE A 96 21.43 4.57 -16.23
CA ILE A 96 20.95 4.53 -14.85
C ILE A 96 20.83 3.10 -14.34
N ILE A 97 20.25 2.19 -15.14
CA ILE A 97 20.10 0.78 -14.75
C ILE A 97 21.47 0.16 -14.57
N SER A 98 22.37 0.27 -15.55
CA SER A 98 23.72 -0.28 -15.44
C SER A 98 24.52 0.31 -14.28
N GLY A 99 24.46 1.63 -14.05
CA GLY A 99 25.08 2.26 -12.88
C GLY A 99 24.44 1.83 -11.56
N GLY A 100 23.12 1.64 -11.54
CA GLY A 100 22.38 1.16 -10.39
C GLY A 100 22.68 -0.30 -10.07
N GLU A 101 22.87 -1.17 -11.07
CA GLU A 101 23.27 -2.56 -10.89
C GLU A 101 24.66 -2.66 -10.24
N VAL A 102 25.60 -1.79 -10.63
CA VAL A 102 26.91 -1.69 -9.96
C VAL A 102 26.76 -1.28 -8.50
N LEU A 103 25.86 -0.34 -8.20
CA LEU A 103 25.54 0.05 -6.82
C LEU A 103 24.90 -1.12 -6.04
N ALA A 104 23.91 -1.80 -6.63
CA ALA A 104 23.22 -2.94 -6.03
C ALA A 104 24.19 -4.07 -5.69
N GLN A 105 25.11 -4.39 -6.60
CA GLN A 105 26.14 -5.39 -6.37
C GLN A 105 27.09 -5.00 -5.22
N ALA A 106 27.53 -3.74 -5.17
CA ALA A 106 28.36 -3.26 -4.07
C ALA A 106 27.63 -3.29 -2.72
N LEU A 107 26.32 -3.01 -2.70
CA LEU A 107 25.50 -3.12 -1.50
C LEU A 107 25.28 -4.58 -1.08
N GLU A 108 25.04 -5.48 -2.02
CA GLU A 108 24.94 -6.93 -1.76
C GLU A 108 26.24 -7.47 -1.17
N GLU A 109 27.40 -7.12 -1.73
CA GLU A 109 28.70 -7.52 -1.18
C GLU A 109 28.92 -6.99 0.24
N ALA A 110 28.45 -5.78 0.55
CA ALA A 110 28.62 -5.14 1.85
C ALA A 110 27.63 -5.64 2.92
N THR A 111 26.43 -6.05 2.52
CA THR A 111 25.31 -6.32 3.46
C THR A 111 24.82 -7.76 3.44
N GLY A 112 25.08 -8.50 2.37
CA GLY A 112 24.51 -9.82 2.11
C GLY A 112 23.03 -9.81 1.73
N MET A 113 22.44 -8.63 1.48
CA MET A 113 21.04 -8.49 1.07
C MET A 113 20.88 -8.35 -0.45
N LYS A 114 19.72 -8.74 -0.96
CA LYS A 114 19.35 -8.60 -2.37
C LYS A 114 18.78 -7.22 -2.65
N TYR A 115 19.13 -6.69 -3.82
CA TYR A 115 18.70 -5.39 -4.29
C TYR A 115 18.18 -5.49 -5.71
N GLU A 116 17.10 -4.76 -6.00
CA GLU A 116 16.52 -4.67 -7.34
C GLU A 116 16.49 -3.21 -7.78
N VAL A 117 17.00 -2.92 -8.97
CA VAL A 117 17.07 -1.55 -9.50
C VAL A 117 15.98 -1.35 -10.54
N SER A 118 15.24 -0.26 -10.43
CA SER A 118 14.23 0.09 -11.43
C SER A 118 14.10 1.59 -11.67
N VAL A 119 13.54 1.94 -12.83
CA VAL A 119 13.27 3.32 -13.23
C VAL A 119 11.78 3.44 -13.57
N PRO A 120 10.94 3.94 -12.65
CA PRO A 120 9.52 4.13 -12.92
C PRO A 120 9.25 5.11 -14.07
N THR A 121 8.08 4.98 -14.68
CA THR A 121 7.70 5.72 -15.90
C THR A 121 7.39 7.21 -15.66
N SER A 122 7.26 7.64 -14.40
CA SER A 122 7.05 9.04 -14.04
C SER A 122 7.58 9.35 -12.63
N TYR A 123 7.85 10.62 -12.34
CA TYR A 123 8.20 11.09 -11.00
C TYR A 123 7.12 10.74 -9.96
N ALA A 124 5.85 10.82 -10.34
CA ALA A 124 4.75 10.44 -9.47
C ALA A 124 4.79 8.94 -9.17
N ALA A 125 5.02 8.10 -10.18
CA ALA A 125 5.15 6.65 -9.98
C ALA A 125 6.32 6.30 -9.06
N THR A 126 7.45 7.00 -9.14
CA THR A 126 8.56 6.82 -8.18
C THR A 126 8.12 7.12 -6.74
N ILE A 127 7.36 8.19 -6.52
CA ILE A 127 6.87 8.54 -5.18
C ILE A 127 5.85 7.51 -4.69
N GLU A 128 4.91 7.08 -5.54
CA GLU A 128 3.92 6.07 -5.16
C GLU A 128 4.58 4.72 -4.85
N GLU A 129 5.62 4.30 -5.59
CA GLU A 129 6.38 3.08 -5.28
C GLU A 129 7.01 3.17 -3.87
N MET A 130 7.65 4.29 -3.56
CA MET A 130 8.23 4.52 -2.23
C MET A 130 7.17 4.54 -1.13
N CYS A 131 5.96 5.04 -1.42
CA CYS A 131 4.87 5.05 -0.45
C CYS A 131 4.18 3.68 -0.30
N ALA A 132 4.15 2.87 -1.36
CA ALA A 132 3.57 1.53 -1.35
C ALA A 132 4.46 0.51 -0.62
N SER A 133 5.77 0.75 -0.64
CA SER A 133 6.80 -0.16 -0.14
C SER A 133 7.80 0.59 0.77
N PRO A 134 7.35 1.19 1.90
CA PRO A 134 8.17 2.10 2.70
C PRO A 134 9.32 1.40 3.44
N ASP A 135 9.17 0.11 3.73
CA ASP A 135 10.14 -0.67 4.52
C ASP A 135 11.22 -1.34 3.67
N ASP A 136 11.04 -1.39 2.34
CA ASP A 136 11.92 -2.08 1.40
C ASP A 136 12.29 -1.24 0.17
N THR A 137 12.12 0.09 0.20
CA THR A 137 12.47 0.97 -0.93
C THR A 137 13.44 2.09 -0.56
N ILE A 138 14.45 2.27 -1.42
CA ILE A 138 15.40 3.38 -1.42
C ILE A 138 15.19 4.18 -2.71
N GLY A 139 14.95 5.49 -2.58
CA GLY A 139 14.73 6.37 -3.72
C GLY A 139 15.85 7.37 -3.96
N PHE A 140 16.32 7.44 -5.21
CA PHE A 140 17.20 8.48 -5.70
C PHE A 140 16.36 9.59 -6.37
N ILE A 141 15.87 10.50 -5.53
CA ILE A 141 14.90 11.54 -5.91
C ILE A 141 15.45 12.96 -5.73
N PRO A 142 15.03 13.95 -6.54
CA PRO A 142 15.43 15.33 -6.35
C PRO A 142 14.74 15.95 -5.13
N ALA A 143 15.21 17.13 -4.70
CA ALA A 143 14.72 17.84 -3.52
C ALA A 143 13.19 18.04 -3.53
N GLN A 144 12.60 18.40 -4.68
CA GLN A 144 11.15 18.56 -4.78
C GLN A 144 10.40 17.23 -4.60
N GLY A 145 10.92 16.14 -5.18
CA GLY A 145 10.36 14.80 -5.01
C GLY A 145 10.40 14.36 -3.55
N TYR A 146 11.49 14.65 -2.84
CA TYR A 146 11.60 14.39 -1.40
C TYR A 146 10.54 15.14 -0.59
N VAL A 147 10.35 16.45 -0.82
CA VAL A 147 9.34 17.23 -0.08
C VAL A 147 7.94 16.64 -0.28
N LEU A 148 7.62 16.19 -1.50
CA LEU A 148 6.34 15.55 -1.80
C LEU A 148 6.21 14.19 -1.10
N ALA A 149 7.22 13.33 -1.19
CA ALA A 149 7.21 12.00 -0.59
C ALA A 149 7.16 12.06 0.94
N ASN A 150 7.92 12.96 1.56
CA ASN A 150 7.91 13.18 3.01
C ASN A 150 6.53 13.63 3.48
N ASN A 151 5.93 14.61 2.82
CA ASN A 151 4.58 15.10 3.17
C ASN A 151 3.50 14.02 2.97
N ARG A 152 3.68 13.11 2.01
CA ARG A 152 2.67 12.11 1.64
C ARG A 152 2.75 10.84 2.47
N CYS A 153 3.94 10.29 2.65
CA CYS A 153 4.14 8.98 3.28
C CYS A 153 5.35 8.94 4.22
N GLY A 154 5.91 10.08 4.61
CA GLY A 154 6.92 10.15 5.67
C GLY A 154 8.31 9.69 5.25
N VAL A 155 8.61 9.61 3.95
CA VAL A 155 9.97 9.31 3.45
C VAL A 155 11.00 10.22 4.11
N THR A 156 12.12 9.64 4.56
CA THR A 156 13.21 10.36 5.22
C THR A 156 14.48 10.34 4.37
N VAL A 157 15.37 11.32 4.58
CA VAL A 157 16.66 11.38 3.88
C VAL A 157 17.69 10.52 4.61
N GLY A 158 18.21 9.50 3.93
CA GLY A 158 19.33 8.70 4.41
C GLY A 158 20.70 9.26 4.00
N ALA A 159 20.81 9.80 2.77
CA ALA A 159 22.05 10.32 2.21
C ALA A 159 21.79 11.48 1.24
N ALA A 160 22.81 12.32 1.02
CA ALA A 160 22.80 13.38 0.04
C ALA A 160 24.03 13.28 -0.88
N ALA A 161 23.83 13.51 -2.18
CA ALA A 161 24.92 13.53 -3.13
C ALA A 161 25.80 14.78 -2.93
N VAL A 162 27.11 14.60 -2.95
CA VAL A 162 28.09 15.69 -2.93
C VAL A 162 28.74 15.78 -4.30
N ARG A 163 28.57 16.92 -4.98
CA ARG A 163 29.10 17.18 -6.31
C ARG A 163 30.05 18.37 -6.25
N PHE A 164 31.29 18.18 -6.71
CA PHE A 164 32.34 19.20 -6.64
C PHE A 164 32.55 19.77 -5.22
N GLY A 165 32.40 18.93 -4.19
CA GLY A 165 32.50 19.34 -2.78
C GLY A 165 31.27 20.06 -2.22
N LEU A 166 30.18 20.17 -2.99
CA LEU A 166 28.94 20.82 -2.57
C LEU A 166 27.81 19.79 -2.42
N SER A 167 27.11 19.83 -1.28
CA SER A 167 25.91 19.03 -1.02
C SER A 167 24.60 19.71 -1.48
N TRP A 168 24.74 20.80 -2.23
CA TRP A 168 23.64 21.60 -2.75
C TRP A 168 23.95 22.04 -4.17
N TYR A 169 22.92 22.42 -4.92
CA TYR A 169 23.05 23.01 -6.24
C TYR A 169 22.19 24.27 -6.33
N ALA A 170 22.61 25.21 -7.19
CA ALA A 170 21.81 26.39 -7.48
C ALA A 170 20.83 26.12 -8.62
N ALA A 171 19.61 26.64 -8.50
CA ALA A 171 18.75 26.81 -9.65
C ALA A 171 19.29 27.97 -10.50
N GLN A 172 19.23 27.83 -11.82
CA GLN A 172 19.67 28.87 -12.75
C GLN A 172 18.57 29.15 -13.78
N TYR A 173 18.45 30.42 -14.15
CA TYR A 173 17.74 30.84 -15.35
C TYR A 173 18.79 31.13 -16.41
N VAL A 174 18.72 30.44 -17.54
CA VAL A 174 19.64 30.64 -18.67
C VAL A 174 18.87 31.31 -19.78
N VAL A 175 19.37 32.45 -20.24
CA VAL A 175 18.79 33.22 -21.35
C VAL A 175 19.85 33.42 -22.44
N PRO A 176 19.44 33.55 -23.71
CA PRO A 176 20.33 34.02 -24.77
C PRO A 176 20.99 35.35 -24.40
N MET A 177 22.21 35.60 -24.90
CA MET A 177 22.95 36.84 -24.61
C MET A 177 22.20 38.09 -25.11
N ASP A 178 21.43 37.95 -26.19
CA ASP A 178 20.62 38.98 -26.85
C ASP A 178 19.15 39.02 -26.35
N SER A 179 18.87 38.38 -25.22
CA SER A 179 17.55 38.36 -24.58
C SER A 179 17.20 39.71 -23.92
N ASP A 180 15.92 40.10 -23.97
CA ASP A 180 15.37 41.24 -23.23
C ASP A 180 15.13 40.96 -21.72
N ALA A 181 15.46 39.75 -21.24
CA ALA A 181 15.27 39.37 -19.83
C ALA A 181 16.12 40.24 -18.89
N GLN A 182 15.49 40.73 -17.82
CA GLN A 182 16.14 41.55 -16.79
C GLN A 182 16.31 40.73 -15.50
N SER A 183 17.36 41.06 -14.74
CA SER A 183 17.69 40.46 -13.44
C SER A 183 16.79 40.96 -12.31
#